data_AF-A0A0V0PYP3-F1
#
_entry.id   AF-A0A0V0PYP3-F1
#
_cell.length_a   1.000
_cell.length_b   1.000
_cell.length_c   1.000
_cell.angle_alpha   90.00
_cell.angle_beta   90.00
_cell.angle_gamma   90.00
#
_symmetry.space_group_name_H-M   'P 1'
#
loop_
_entity.id
_entity.type
_entity.pdbx_description
1 polymer ?
#
loop_
_entity_poly.entity_id
_entity_poly.type
_entity_poly.pdbx_seq_one_letter_code
_entity_poly.pdbx_strand_id
1 'polypeptide(L)'
;MLDWNRINELRGEVGDDEFQLILELFLDEVEGVIMRLSRCDALRLETDLHFLKGCAWNLGFAEFGTLCDTGERKAAGGRPAEVDLESLLASYSASKQALMRQLDAALHPDRRARRA
;
A
#
# COMPACT_ATOMS: atom_id res chain seq x y z
N MET A 1 -8.23 -4.56 -5.61
CA MET A 1 -9.05 -3.45 -6.13
C MET A 1 -8.90 -2.27 -5.17
N LEU A 2 -8.60 -1.07 -5.68
CA LEU A 2 -8.39 0.16 -4.88
C LEU A 2 -9.72 0.78 -4.44
N ASP A 3 -9.87 1.16 -3.16
CA ASP A 3 -11.04 1.88 -2.66
C ASP A 3 -10.89 3.40 -2.84
N TRP A 4 -11.42 3.90 -3.96
CA TRP A 4 -11.35 5.32 -4.33
C TRP A 4 -12.27 6.23 -3.53
N ASN A 5 -13.30 5.68 -2.91
CA ASN A 5 -14.20 6.50 -2.09
C ASN A 5 -13.43 7.00 -0.86
N ARG A 6 -12.67 6.11 -0.22
CA ARG A 6 -11.85 6.46 0.94
C ARG A 6 -10.77 7.51 0.63
N ILE A 7 -10.13 7.39 -0.53
CA ILE A 7 -9.10 8.34 -0.97
C ILE A 7 -9.71 9.72 -1.25
N ASN A 8 -10.88 9.77 -1.89
CA ASN A 8 -11.54 11.04 -2.20
C ASN A 8 -12.09 11.75 -0.94
N GLU A 9 -12.56 11.02 0.06
CA GLU A 9 -12.96 11.58 1.36
C GLU A 9 -11.78 12.30 2.03
N LEU A 10 -10.66 11.60 2.21
CA LEU A 10 -9.46 12.16 2.84
C LEU A 10 -8.97 13.42 2.10
N ARG A 11 -8.95 13.37 0.77
CA ARG A 11 -8.57 14.51 -0.07
C ARG A 11 -9.51 15.71 0.10
N GLY A 12 -10.81 15.47 0.22
CA GLY A 12 -11.79 16.52 0.47
C GLY A 12 -11.65 17.20 1.84
N GLU A 13 -11.13 16.50 2.84
CA GLU A 13 -10.95 17.01 4.20
C GLU A 13 -9.70 17.90 4.35
N VAL A 14 -8.59 17.55 3.69
CA VAL A 14 -7.30 18.24 3.87
C VAL A 14 -6.90 19.15 2.70
N GLY A 15 -7.51 18.98 1.52
CA GLY A 15 -7.14 19.67 0.28
C GLY A 15 -6.06 18.93 -0.52
N ASP A 16 -6.01 19.19 -1.83
CA ASP A 16 -5.20 18.40 -2.78
C ASP A 16 -3.68 18.45 -2.49
N ASP A 17 -3.14 19.65 -2.23
CA ASP A 17 -1.70 19.84 -2.00
C ASP A 17 -1.23 19.16 -0.69
N GLU A 18 -2.02 19.33 0.38
CA GLU A 18 -1.74 18.73 1.69
C GLU A 18 -1.88 17.20 1.63
N PHE A 19 -2.90 16.70 0.93
CA PHE A 19 -3.10 15.27 0.73
C PHE A 19 -1.91 14.63 0.02
N GLN A 20 -1.37 15.29 -1.01
CA GLN A 20 -0.22 14.76 -1.74
C GLN A 20 1.03 14.65 -0.85
N LEU A 21 1.30 15.66 -0.02
CA LEU A 21 2.42 15.63 0.92
C LEU A 21 2.26 14.52 1.97
N ILE A 22 1.06 14.41 2.57
CA ILE A 22 0.76 13.36 3.56
C ILE A 22 0.90 11.97 2.92
N LEU A 23 0.41 11.81 1.70
CA LEU A 23 0.49 10.54 0.98
C LEU A 23 1.94 10.16 0.66
N GLU A 24 2.78 11.12 0.27
CA GLU A 24 4.21 10.89 0.00
C GLU A 24 4.92 10.40 1.27
N LEU A 25 4.77 11.12 2.40
CA LEU A 25 5.35 10.71 3.68
C LEU A 25 4.88 9.33 4.14
N PHE A 26 3.59 9.03 3.94
CA PHE A 26 3.02 7.74 4.26
C PHE A 26 3.62 6.62 3.39
N LEU A 27 3.78 6.85 2.09
CA LEU A 27 4.36 5.87 1.19
C LEU A 27 5.84 5.63 1.50
N ASP A 28 6.59 6.65 1.86
CA ASP A 28 7.98 6.52 2.31
C ASP A 28 8.09 5.63 3.55
N GLU A 29 7.18 5.78 4.53
CA GLU A 29 7.15 4.92 5.71
C GLU A 29 6.86 3.46 5.33
N VAL A 30 5.87 3.23 4.46
CA VAL A 30 5.53 1.90 3.94
C VAL A 30 6.71 1.28 3.21
N GLU A 31 7.42 2.03 2.36
CA GLU A 31 8.60 1.53 1.66
C GLU A 31 9.75 1.22 2.62
N GLY A 32 9.93 2.01 3.67
CA GLY A 32 10.88 1.73 4.74
C GLY A 32 10.59 0.40 5.46
N VAL A 33 9.32 0.01 5.62
CA VAL A 33 8.94 -1.32 6.15
C VAL A 33 9.19 -2.42 5.13
N ILE A 34 8.83 -2.18 3.87
CA ILE A 34 9.03 -3.13 2.78
C ILE A 34 10.51 -3.49 2.61
N MET A 35 11.41 -2.52 2.66
CA MET A 35 12.85 -2.73 2.48
C MET A 35 13.50 -3.57 3.59
N ARG A 36 12.87 -3.64 4.78
CA ARG A 36 13.38 -4.41 5.92
C ARG A 36 12.71 -5.77 6.13
N LEU A 37 11.69 -6.12 5.32
CA LEU A 37 11.00 -7.40 5.44
C LEU A 37 12.00 -8.56 5.34
N SER A 38 11.94 -9.46 6.32
CA SER A 38 12.85 -10.60 6.41
C SER A 38 12.17 -11.80 7.05
N ARG A 39 12.47 -13.00 6.55
CA ARG A 39 11.98 -14.26 7.10
C ARG A 39 12.80 -14.76 8.30
N CYS A 40 13.91 -14.08 8.63
CA CYS A 40 14.83 -14.53 9.68
C CYS A 40 14.29 -14.32 11.10
N ASP A 41 13.38 -13.37 11.30
CA ASP A 41 12.78 -13.05 12.59
C ASP A 41 11.25 -13.07 12.43
N ALA A 42 10.63 -14.15 12.92
CA ALA A 42 9.20 -14.37 12.76
C ALA A 42 8.36 -13.31 13.48
N LEU A 43 8.78 -12.86 14.67
CA LEU A 43 8.06 -11.87 15.46
C LEU A 43 8.11 -10.50 14.79
N ARG A 44 9.29 -10.12 14.30
CA ARG A 44 9.45 -8.89 13.53
C ARG A 44 8.67 -8.94 12.22
N LEU A 45 8.72 -10.06 11.51
CA LEU A 45 7.96 -10.24 10.28
C LEU A 45 6.45 -10.13 10.51
N GLU A 46 5.92 -10.75 11.56
CA GLU A 46 4.52 -10.62 11.96
C GLU A 46 4.16 -9.14 12.19
N THR A 47 4.98 -8.42 12.96
CA THR A 47 4.76 -7.01 13.29
C THR A 47 4.79 -6.11 12.04
N ASP A 48 5.78 -6.30 11.17
CA ASP A 48 5.92 -5.54 9.93
C ASP A 48 4.75 -5.83 8.97
N LEU A 49 4.29 -7.09 8.87
CA LEU A 49 3.13 -7.45 8.05
C LEU A 49 1.82 -6.91 8.62
N HIS A 50 1.66 -6.88 9.94
CA HIS A 50 0.50 -6.28 10.61
C HIS A 50 0.40 -4.78 10.29
N PHE A 51 1.53 -4.06 10.37
CA PHE A 51 1.62 -2.65 9.98
C PHE A 51 1.22 -2.47 8.52
N LEU A 52 1.84 -3.22 7.60
CA LEU A 52 1.57 -3.12 6.17
C LEU A 52 0.12 -3.48 5.82
N LYS A 53 -0.51 -4.42 6.54
CA LYS A 53 -1.94 -4.73 6.41
C LYS A 53 -2.81 -3.52 6.74
N GLY A 54 -2.53 -2.84 7.86
CA GLY A 54 -3.23 -1.62 8.24
C GLY A 54 -3.09 -0.53 7.17
N CYS A 55 -1.86 -0.32 6.68
CA CYS A 55 -1.60 0.64 5.62
C CYS A 55 -2.35 0.31 4.32
N ALA A 56 -2.33 -0.97 3.94
CA ALA A 56 -3.01 -1.46 2.76
C ALA A 56 -4.51 -1.16 2.81
N TRP A 57 -5.18 -1.47 3.92
CA TRP A 57 -6.61 -1.22 4.05
C TRP A 57 -6.94 0.28 4.12
N ASN A 58 -6.10 1.09 4.76
CA ASN A 58 -6.31 2.54 4.80
C ASN A 58 -6.25 3.18 3.40
N LEU A 59 -5.34 2.72 2.54
CA LEU A 59 -5.23 3.16 1.14
C LEU A 59 -6.14 2.39 0.17
N GLY A 60 -6.89 1.39 0.65
CA GLY A 60 -7.73 0.53 -0.17
C GLY A 60 -6.96 -0.47 -1.04
N PHE A 61 -5.69 -0.78 -0.77
CA PHE A 61 -4.89 -1.78 -1.48
C PHE A 61 -5.34 -3.20 -1.13
N ALA A 62 -6.56 -3.59 -1.53
CA ALA A 62 -7.23 -4.78 -1.00
C ALA A 62 -6.42 -6.09 -1.14
N GLU A 63 -5.84 -6.33 -2.31
CA GLU A 63 -5.06 -7.56 -2.57
C GLU A 63 -3.76 -7.59 -1.75
N PHE A 64 -3.04 -6.46 -1.71
CA PHE A 64 -1.87 -6.30 -0.86
C PHE A 64 -2.21 -6.54 0.62
N GLY A 65 -3.33 -5.99 1.10
CA GLY A 65 -3.81 -6.21 2.46
C GLY A 65 -4.12 -7.68 2.75
N THR A 66 -4.72 -8.41 1.81
CA THR A 66 -4.95 -9.86 1.93
C THR A 66 -3.64 -10.66 2.00
N LEU A 67 -2.64 -10.28 1.21
CA LEU A 67 -1.31 -10.91 1.26
C LEU A 67 -0.61 -10.63 2.60
N CYS A 68 -0.69 -9.40 3.11
CA CYS A 68 -0.18 -9.05 4.43
C CYS A 68 -0.88 -9.84 5.55
N ASP A 69 -2.21 -9.93 5.55
CA ASP A 69 -2.97 -10.74 6.55
C ASP A 69 -2.58 -12.22 6.49
N THR A 70 -2.44 -12.78 5.29
CA THR A 70 -2.03 -14.17 5.10
C THR A 70 -0.60 -14.40 5.61
N GLY A 71 0.31 -13.48 5.31
CA GLY A 71 1.69 -13.55 5.76
C GLY A 71 1.82 -13.39 7.27
N GLU A 72 1.09 -12.45 7.86
CA GLU A 72 1.03 -12.21 9.31
C GLU A 72 0.61 -13.47 10.05
N ARG A 73 -0.47 -14.13 9.61
CA ARG A 73 -0.92 -15.41 10.20
C ARG A 73 0.11 -16.54 10.08
N LYS A 74 0.86 -16.58 8.98
CA LYS A 74 1.95 -17.56 8.80
C LYS A 74 3.12 -17.28 9.74
N ALA A 75 3.52 -16.01 9.87
CA ALA A 75 4.58 -15.59 10.78
C ALA A 75 4.20 -15.87 12.25
N ALA A 76 2.99 -15.47 12.67
CA ALA A 76 2.44 -15.75 14.00
C ALA A 76 2.33 -17.26 14.27
N GLY A 77 2.06 -18.05 13.24
CA GLY A 77 2.03 -19.52 13.30
C GLY A 77 3.40 -20.20 13.25
N GLY A 78 4.51 -19.46 13.39
CA GLY A 78 5.87 -20.01 13.39
C GLY A 78 6.37 -20.48 12.03
N ARG A 79 5.76 -20.01 10.92
CA ARG A 79 6.08 -20.41 9.54
C ARG A 79 6.51 -19.21 8.67
N PRO A 80 7.52 -18.43 9.10
CA PRO A 80 7.98 -17.27 8.33
C PRO A 80 8.55 -17.66 6.95
N ALA A 81 9.06 -18.89 6.80
CA ALA A 81 9.54 -19.42 5.53
C ALA A 81 8.44 -19.56 4.46
N GLU A 82 7.18 -19.73 4.87
CA GLU A 82 6.02 -19.87 3.97
C GLU A 82 5.43 -18.53 3.52
N VAL A 83 5.92 -17.41 4.05
CA VAL A 83 5.46 -16.07 3.68
C VAL A 83 6.01 -15.73 2.29
N ASP A 84 5.10 -15.50 1.34
CA ASP A 84 5.45 -15.13 -0.04
C ASP A 84 5.73 -13.63 -0.14
N LEU A 85 6.99 -13.26 0.11
CA LEU A 85 7.43 -11.87 0.00
C LEU A 85 7.47 -11.39 -1.45
N GLU A 86 7.67 -12.26 -2.43
CA GLU A 86 7.75 -11.87 -3.84
C GLU A 86 6.38 -11.39 -4.34
N SER A 87 5.33 -12.18 -4.10
CA SER A 87 3.96 -11.78 -4.44
C SER A 87 3.52 -10.51 -3.69
N LEU A 88 3.93 -10.37 -2.43
CA LEU A 88 3.63 -9.20 -1.61
C LEU A 88 4.27 -7.92 -2.19
N LEU A 89 5.55 -7.98 -2.56
CA LEU A 89 6.27 -6.88 -3.20
C LEU A 89 5.67 -6.52 -4.57
N ALA A 90 5.33 -7.53 -5.38
CA ALA A 90 4.70 -7.32 -6.68
C ALA A 90 3.33 -6.63 -6.55
N SER A 91 2.49 -7.09 -5.60
CA SER A 91 1.17 -6.52 -5.34
C SER A 91 1.25 -5.07 -4.81
N TYR A 92 2.20 -4.78 -3.93
CA TYR A 92 2.47 -3.40 -3.50
C TYR A 92 2.85 -2.50 -4.68
N SER A 93 3.81 -2.94 -5.51
CA SER A 93 4.26 -2.16 -6.66
C SER A 93 3.12 -1.86 -7.63
N ALA A 94 2.28 -2.86 -7.93
CA ALA A 94 1.11 -2.69 -8.78
C ALA A 94 0.08 -1.71 -8.18
N SER A 95 -0.15 -1.80 -6.87
CA SER A 95 -1.08 -0.92 -6.15
C SER A 95 -0.57 0.53 -6.12
N LYS A 96 0.72 0.76 -5.80
CA LYS A 96 1.35 2.09 -5.83
C LYS A 96 1.30 2.71 -7.23
N GLN A 97 1.62 1.94 -8.27
CA GLN A 97 1.52 2.44 -9.65
C GLN A 97 0.08 2.81 -10.04
N ALA A 98 -0.90 2.01 -9.64
CA ALA A 98 -2.31 2.29 -9.91
C ALA A 98 -2.81 3.53 -9.17
N LEU A 99 -2.36 3.75 -7.94
CA LEU A 99 -2.61 4.95 -7.15
C LEU A 99 -2.02 6.19 -7.84
N MET A 100 -0.73 6.15 -8.18
CA MET A 100 -0.02 7.29 -8.79
C MET A 100 -0.60 7.68 -10.15
N ARG A 101 -0.95 6.70 -11.00
CA ARG A 101 -1.59 6.97 -12.30
C ARG A 101 -2.93 7.67 -12.15
N GLN A 102 -3.69 7.34 -11.11
CA GLN A 102 -5.01 7.91 -10.91
C GLN A 102 -4.95 9.27 -10.21
N LEU A 103 -3.97 9.48 -9.33
CA LEU A 103 -3.69 10.79 -8.75
C LEU A 103 -3.28 11.80 -9.84
N ASP A 104 -2.35 11.42 -10.73
CA ASP A 104 -1.98 12.25 -11.89
C ASP A 104 -3.20 12.58 -12.78
N ALA A 105 -4.06 11.60 -13.04
CA ALA A 105 -5.28 11.81 -13.82
C ALA A 105 -6.30 12.74 -13.12
N ALA A 106 -6.35 12.74 -11.78
CA ALA A 106 -7.24 13.59 -10.99
C ALA A 106 -6.75 15.04 -10.90
N LEU A 107 -5.42 15.24 -10.83
CA LEU A 107 -4.78 16.56 -10.77
C LEU A 107 -4.66 17.22 -12.16
N HIS A 108 -4.65 16.42 -13.24
CA HIS A 108 -4.49 16.91 -14.62
C HIS A 108 -5.58 16.40 -15.57
N PRO A 109 -6.85 16.81 -15.39
CA PRO A 109 -7.97 16.33 -16.20
C PRO A 109 -7.83 16.63 -17.71
N ASP A 110 -7.24 17.78 -18.07
CA ASP A 110 -7.06 18.21 -19.47
C ASP A 110 -6.04 17.37 -20.27
N ARG A 111 -5.13 16.63 -19.61
CA ARG A 111 -4.18 15.75 -20.29
C ARG A 111 -4.84 14.48 -20.86
N ARG A 112 -5.99 14.06 -20.32
CA ARG A 112 -6.77 12.93 -20.85
C ARG A 112 -7.46 13.26 -22.18
N ALA A 113 -7.93 14.49 -22.35
CA ALA A 113 -8.68 14.90 -23.55
C ALA A 113 -7.80 15.03 -24.82
N ARG A 114 -6.48 15.16 -24.68
CA ARG A 114 -5.53 15.28 -25.82
C ARG A 114 -4.94 13.95 -26.32
N ARG A 115 -5.28 12.82 -25.68
CA ARG A 115 -4.78 11.47 -26.06
C ARG A 115 -5.88 10.56 -26.63
N ALA A 116 -7.09 11.06 -26.82
CA ALA A 116 -8.20 10.37 -27.47
C ALA A 116 -8.37 10.85 -28.92
#